data_AF-A0A3D3AJF2-F1
#
_entry.id   AF-A0A3D3AJF2-F1
#
_cell.length_a   1.000
_cell.length_b   1.000
_cell.length_c   1.000
_cell.angle_alpha   90.00
_cell.angle_beta   90.00
_cell.angle_gamma   90.00
#
_symmetry.space_group_name_H-M   'P 1'
#
loop_
_entity.id
_entity.type
_entity.pdbx_description
1 polymer ?
#
loop_
_entity_poly.entity_id
_entity_poly.type
_entity_poly.pdbx_seq_one_letter_code
_entity_poly.pdbx_strand_id
1 'polypeptide(L)' 'MDKRKCNRETEVYSRVVGFYRPTKLWNKGKKEEFRKRVEFSLSKKSEIEEQLEVITDETESKIC' A
#
# COMPACT_ATOMS: atom_id res chain seq x y z
N MET A 1 0.56 -22.98 -28.88
CA MET A 1 0.25 -21.56 -28.58
C MET A 1 -0.97 -21.52 -27.66
N ASP A 2 -0.87 -20.88 -26.50
CA ASP A 2 -1.95 -20.76 -25.50
C ASP A 2 -3.07 -19.85 -26.05
N LYS A 3 -4.23 -20.42 -26.37
CA LYS A 3 -5.38 -19.74 -27.00
C LYS A 3 -5.98 -18.61 -26.14
N ARG A 4 -5.57 -18.47 -24.87
CA ARG A 4 -6.12 -17.50 -23.92
C ARG A 4 -5.47 -16.13 -23.98
N LYS A 5 -4.38 -15.95 -24.72
CA LYS A 5 -3.68 -14.66 -24.83
C LYS A 5 -3.92 -14.04 -26.20
N CYS A 6 -4.56 -12.88 -26.21
CA CYS A 6 -4.86 -12.12 -27.43
C CYS A 6 -3.75 -11.10 -27.80
N ASN A 7 -2.64 -11.05 -27.05
CA ASN A 7 -1.46 -10.18 -27.26
C ASN A 7 -1.74 -8.68 -27.48
N ARG A 8 -2.88 -8.19 -27.00
CA ARG A 8 -3.23 -6.76 -27.05
C ARG A 8 -2.88 -6.07 -25.75
N GLU A 9 -2.59 -4.78 -25.85
CA GLU A 9 -2.42 -3.93 -24.67
C GLU A 9 -3.72 -3.88 -23.87
N THR A 10 -3.59 -4.00 -22.55
CA THR A 10 -4.72 -3.94 -21.62
C THR A 10 -4.61 -2.67 -20.80
N GLU A 11 -5.75 -2.01 -20.56
CA GLU A 11 -5.80 -0.86 -19.67
C GLU A 11 -5.78 -1.30 -18.21
N VAL A 12 -4.88 -0.70 -17.43
CA VAL A 12 -4.71 -1.01 -16.01
C VAL A 12 -5.53 -0.04 -15.18
N TYR A 13 -6.43 -0.57 -14.36
CA TYR A 13 -7.28 0.19 -13.46
C TYR A 13 -6.84 -0.01 -12.00
N SER A 14 -7.10 1.00 -11.18
CA SER A 14 -6.84 0.93 -9.74
C SER A 14 -7.96 1.61 -8.96
N ARG A 15 -8.21 1.12 -7.74
CA ARG A 15 -9.29 1.61 -6.86
C ARG A 15 -8.88 2.89 -6.13
N VAL A 16 -9.68 3.93 -6.29
CA VAL A 16 -9.50 5.25 -5.67
C VAL A 16 -10.78 5.60 -4.90
N VAL A 17 -10.72 5.66 -3.57
CA VAL A 17 -11.81 6.10 -2.68
C VAL A 17 -13.19 5.52 -3.07
N GLY A 18 -13.24 4.22 -3.37
CA GLY A 18 -14.50 3.52 -3.65
C GLY A 18 -14.78 3.17 -5.11
N PHE A 19 -14.14 3.78 -6.10
CA PHE A 19 -14.37 3.50 -7.53
C PHE A 19 -13.07 3.21 -8.30
N TYR A 20 -13.19 2.63 -9.50
CA TYR A 20 -12.05 2.31 -10.36
C TYR A 20 -11.71 3.48 -11.29
N ARG A 21 -10.42 3.81 -11.39
CA ARG A 21 -9.88 4.83 -12.31
C ARG A 21 -8.72 4.25 -13.15
N PRO A 22 -8.63 4.57 -14.46
CA PRO A 22 -7.48 4.16 -15.27
C PRO A 22 -6.19 4.79 -14.73
N THR A 23 -5.17 3.97 -14.55
CA THR A 23 -3.85 4.41 -14.04
C THR A 23 -3.13 5.34 -15.01
N LYS A 24 -3.39 5.18 -16.33
CA LYS A 24 -2.87 6.07 -17.39
C LYS A 24 -3.28 7.54 -17.19
N LEU A 25 -4.41 7.80 -16.53
CA LEU A 25 -4.97 9.15 -16.30
C LEU A 25 -4.61 9.75 -14.94
N TRP A 26 -3.57 9.25 -14.27
CA TRP A 26 -3.10 9.79 -12.99
C TRP A 26 -2.22 11.03 -13.17
N ASN A 27 -2.55 12.10 -12.46
CA ASN A 27 -1.68 13.28 -12.36
C ASN A 27 -0.48 13.02 -11.43
N LYS A 28 0.49 13.95 -11.40
CA LYS A 28 1.71 13.82 -10.59
C LYS A 28 1.43 13.60 -9.10
N GLY A 29 0.48 14.36 -8.53
CA GLY A 29 0.11 14.24 -7.12
C GLY A 29 -0.49 12.88 -6.77
N LYS A 30 -1.33 12.32 -7.65
CA LYS A 30 -1.94 11.00 -7.42
C LYS A 30 -0.92 9.86 -7.49
N LYS A 31 0.08 9.98 -8.38
CA LYS A 31 1.20 9.03 -8.44
C LYS A 31 2.01 9.05 -7.14
N GLU A 32 2.29 10.24 -6.60
CA GLU A 32 3.02 10.37 -5.34
C GLU A 32 2.21 9.87 -4.14
N GLU A 33 0.91 10.20 -4.08
CA GLU A 33 0.03 9.65 -3.03
C GLU A 33 -0.02 8.12 -3.09
N PHE A 34 -0.13 7.54 -4.30
CA PHE A 34 -0.11 6.09 -4.45
C PHE A 34 1.21 5.46 -3.99
N ARG A 35 2.35 6.11 -4.26
CA ARG A 35 3.69 5.66 -3.80
C ARG A 35 3.81 5.58 -2.29
N LYS A 36 3.07 6.42 -1.56
CA LYS A 36 3.06 6.47 -0.09
C LYS A 36 2.10 5.46 0.53
N ARG A 37 1.32 4.72 -0.26
CA ARG A 37 0.41 3.68 0.27
C ARG A 37 1.23 2.52 0.81
N VAL A 38 0.82 2.04 1.97
CA VAL A 38 1.39 0.85 2.60
C VAL A 38 0.41 -0.29 2.45
N GLU A 39 0.90 -1.41 1.93
CA GLU A 39 0.13 -2.65 1.88
C GLU A 39 0.15 -3.32 3.25
N PHE A 40 -0.98 -3.89 3.63
CA PHE A 40 -1.02 -4.76 4.80
C PHE A 40 -0.32 -6.08 4.44
N SER A 41 0.73 -6.43 5.18
CA SER A 41 1.38 -7.73 5.06
C SER A 41 1.34 -8.46 6.40
N LEU A 42 0.87 -9.70 6.38
CA LEU A 42 0.89 -10.57 7.55
C LEU A 42 2.32 -10.86 8.03
N SER A 43 3.30 -10.92 7.11
CA SER A 43 4.70 -11.13 7.44
C SER A 43 5.32 -9.95 8.19
N LYS A 44 4.82 -8.73 7.95
CA LYS A 44 5.32 -7.50 8.59
C LYS A 44 4.62 -7.19 9.90
N LYS A 45 3.59 -7.97 10.25
CA LYS A 45 2.79 -7.77 11.47
C LYS A 45 3.63 -8.04 12.73
N SER A 46 4.49 -9.07 12.70
CA SER A 46 5.40 -9.39 13.79
C SER A 46 6.45 -8.31 14.04
N GLU A 47 6.98 -7.70 12.97
CA GLU A 47 8.02 -6.66 13.05
C GLU A 47 7.48 -5.32 13.57
N ILE A 48 6.19 -5.03 13.32
CA ILE A 48 5.52 -3.82 13.80
C ILE A 48 5.00 -3.99 15.24
N GLU A 49 4.52 -5.19 15.62
CA GLU A 49 4.15 -5.50 17.00
C GLU A 49 5.34 -5.38 17.96
N GLU A 50 6.53 -5.85 17.54
CA GLU A 50 7.77 -5.75 18.32
C GLU A 50 8.25 -4.30 18.50
N GLN A 51 7.99 -3.40 17.53
CA GLN A 51 8.35 -1.98 17.64
C GLN A 51 7.37 -1.15 18.48
N LEU A 52 6.10 -1.57 18.61
CA LEU A 52 5.10 -0.88 19.43
C LEU A 52 5.25 -1.22 20.92
N GLU A 53 5.69 -2.43 21.27
CA GLU A 53 5.93 -2.86 22.65
C GLU A 53 7.15 -2.14 23.27
N VAL A 54 8.18 -1.82 22.48
CA VAL A 54 9.37 -1.07 22.97
C VAL A 54 9.04 0.40 23.31
N ILE A 55 8.04 1.00 22.65
CA ILE A 55 7.69 2.42 22.84
C ILE A 55 6.86 2.63 24.12
N THR A 56 6.10 1.62 24.57
CA THR A 56 5.28 1.74 25.79
C THR A 56 6.13 1.78 27.05
N ASP A 57 7.24 1.03 27.11
CA ASP A 57 8.14 1.06 28.28
C ASP A 57 8.93 2.39 28.41
N GLU A 58 9.37 2.99 27.30
CA GLU A 58 10.14 4.24 27.35
C GLU A 58 9.28 5.49 27.63
N THR A 59 7.99 5.45 27.31
CA THR A 59 7.08 6.59 27.56
C THR A 59 6.52 6.61 28.98
N GLU A 60 6.37 5.44 29.63
CA GLU A 60 6.00 5.37 31.05
C GLU A 60 7.15 5.81 31.99
N SER A 61 8.42 5.59 31.62
CA SER A 61 9.57 5.97 32.45
C SER A 61 9.95 7.47 32.40
N LYS A 62 9.43 8.23 31.43
CA LYS A 62 9.59 9.71 31.35
C LYS A 62 8.36 10.49 31.84
N ILE A 63 7.33 9.79 32.33
CA ILE A 63 6.14 10.37 32.96
C ILE A 63 6.21 10.27 34.50
N CYS A 64 7.21 9.58 35.07
CA CYS A 64 7.52 9.63 36.50
C CYS A 64 8.39 10.82 36.88
#